data_AF-A0AAD8YDK3-F1
#
_entry.id   AF-A0AAD8YDK3-F1
#
_cell.length_a   1.000
_cell.length_b   1.000
_cell.length_c   1.000
_cell.angle_alpha   90.00
_cell.angle_beta   90.00
_cell.angle_gamma   90.00
#
_symmetry.space_group_name_H-M   'P 1'
#
loop_
_entity.id
_entity.type
_entity.pdbx_description
1 polymer ?
#
loop_
_entity_poly.entity_id
_entity_poly.type
_entity_poly.pdbx_seq_one_letter_code
_entity_poly.pdbx_strand_id
1 'polypeptide(L)'
;MADDSIPTLALPGGSILQFFVMTIPLFGVYCYFLYLAITRPSIADPDNEAFYEPRIRLTDILYVYLTTWVLYAVLVIYMLWFVNKRRRLSKRYEKEGIVILGDVQYEDEDRWLVNCLFRKHDYGYVIYDLEKVASHPACDYKGPLEGKIRKKVRVYHRFPREQVSILVIPQYPYSGQPKTDLEADWASFSETYLVSEGYNEAADNNRGSIQKVMSRDRSLGIILISLGWLAFLLFASVFVCLQIDEISDVYQDESSYWAWTIFIIVMAGVTPVVAIGGNLIRWKIYERWILRSGKNARPDGSFGSPRKSRRKNRSERGASHTKASEEEDGAYVQMT
;
A
#
# COMPACT_ATOMS: atom_id res chain seq x y z
N MET A 1 2.62 -38.54 2.99
CA MET A 1 3.50 -37.47 3.50
C MET A 1 3.52 -36.39 2.44
N ALA A 2 2.60 -35.45 2.55
CA ALA A 2 2.52 -34.30 1.65
C ALA A 2 3.31 -33.18 2.31
N ASP A 3 4.24 -32.58 1.57
CA ASP A 3 4.97 -31.39 1.99
C ASP A 3 3.97 -30.25 2.20
N ASP A 4 3.69 -29.93 3.47
CA ASP A 4 3.07 -28.68 3.93
C ASP A 4 4.05 -27.53 3.68
N SER A 5 4.33 -27.25 2.41
CA SER A 5 4.96 -26.01 1.99
C SER A 5 3.91 -24.91 2.08
N ILE A 6 3.66 -24.44 3.30
CA ILE A 6 2.94 -23.21 3.56
C ILE A 6 3.62 -22.14 2.70
N PRO A 7 2.95 -21.54 1.70
CA PRO A 7 3.52 -20.42 1.00
C PRO A 7 3.53 -19.29 2.02
N THR A 8 4.67 -19.11 2.66
CA THR A 8 5.00 -17.94 3.47
C THR A 8 5.01 -16.76 2.52
N LEU A 9 3.82 -16.21 2.30
CA LEU A 9 3.58 -14.92 1.67
C LEU A 9 3.98 -13.80 2.66
N ALA A 10 5.08 -14.01 3.39
CA ALA A 10 5.89 -12.92 3.88
C ALA A 10 6.36 -12.20 2.61
N LEU A 11 5.99 -10.94 2.45
CA LEU A 11 6.70 -10.06 1.51
C LEU A 11 8.19 -10.36 1.69
N PRO A 12 8.98 -10.63 0.62
CA PRO A 12 10.41 -10.83 0.76
C PRO A 12 10.91 -9.65 1.59
N GLY A 13 11.29 -9.97 2.83
CA GLY A 13 11.54 -8.99 3.86
C GLY A 13 12.80 -8.27 3.44
N GLY A 14 12.63 -7.21 2.65
CA GLY A 14 13.73 -6.56 1.99
C GLY A 14 14.70 -6.08 3.05
N SER A 15 15.83 -6.79 3.15
CA SER A 15 16.92 -6.40 4.03
C SER A 15 17.30 -4.95 3.70
N ILE A 16 17.79 -4.21 4.69
CA ILE A 16 18.39 -2.88 4.48
C ILE A 16 19.38 -2.94 3.30
N LEU A 17 20.11 -4.06 3.18
CA LEU A 17 21.00 -4.35 2.06
C LEU A 17 20.28 -4.39 0.71
N GLN A 18 19.09 -4.99 0.62
CA GLN A 18 18.31 -5.02 -0.62
C GLN A 18 17.86 -3.62 -1.02
N PHE A 19 17.36 -2.82 -0.08
CA PHE A 19 17.00 -1.43 -0.36
C PHE A 19 18.21 -0.63 -0.84
N PHE A 20 19.35 -0.77 -0.16
CA PHE A 20 20.60 -0.12 -0.56
C PHE A 20 21.02 -0.54 -1.96
N VAL A 21 21.14 -1.85 -2.24
CA VAL A 21 21.53 -2.41 -3.53
C VAL A 21 20.61 -1.94 -4.66
N MET A 22 19.30 -1.87 -4.42
CA MET A 22 18.34 -1.35 -5.40
C MET A 22 18.53 0.13 -5.72
N THR A 23 19.09 0.90 -4.79
CA THR A 23 19.35 2.33 -4.99
C THR A 23 20.73 2.64 -5.57
N ILE A 24 21.66 1.67 -5.64
CA ILE A 24 23.02 1.88 -6.18
C ILE A 24 23.01 2.33 -7.66
N PRO A 25 22.28 1.67 -8.59
CA PRO A 25 22.27 2.11 -9.99
C PRO A 25 21.76 3.55 -10.13
N LEU A 26 20.75 3.90 -9.34
CA LEU A 26 20.20 5.24 -9.30
C LEU A 26 21.24 6.26 -8.78
N PHE A 27 22.02 5.88 -7.77
CA PHE A 27 23.13 6.70 -7.28
C PHE A 27 24.20 6.93 -8.35
N GLY A 28 24.55 5.90 -9.13
CA GLY A 28 25.48 6.04 -10.25
C GLY A 28 25.01 7.05 -11.28
N VAL A 29 23.73 7.01 -11.67
CA VAL A 29 23.13 8.00 -12.58
C VAL A 29 23.17 9.41 -12.00
N TYR A 30 22.89 9.57 -10.71
CA TYR A 30 22.97 10.88 -10.06
C TYR A 30 24.39 11.42 -9.92
N CYS A 31 25.38 10.57 -9.69
CA CYS A 31 26.78 10.99 -9.71
C CYS A 31 27.20 11.43 -11.12
N TYR A 32 26.71 10.76 -12.16
CA TYR A 32 26.93 11.18 -13.54
C TYR A 32 26.29 12.55 -13.84
N PHE A 33 25.07 12.80 -13.36
CA PHE A 33 24.45 14.13 -13.49
C PHE A 33 25.21 15.23 -12.72
N LEU A 34 25.73 14.94 -11.52
CA LEU A 34 26.61 15.87 -10.81
C LEU A 34 27.89 16.15 -11.60
N TYR A 35 28.49 15.11 -12.19
CA TYR A 35 29.66 15.27 -13.04
C TYR A 35 29.37 16.19 -14.23
N LEU A 36 28.23 16.00 -14.93
CA LEU A 36 27.80 16.88 -16.01
C LEU A 36 27.55 18.33 -15.55
N ALA A 37 27.06 18.52 -14.33
CA ALA A 37 26.87 19.85 -13.75
C ALA A 37 28.23 20.52 -13.46
N ILE A 38 29.18 19.79 -12.86
CA ILE A 38 30.53 20.30 -12.50
C ILE A 38 31.33 20.71 -13.73
N THR A 39 31.29 19.93 -14.82
CA THR A 39 32.06 20.24 -16.03
C THR A 39 31.45 21.38 -16.84
N ARG A 40 30.21 21.79 -16.52
CA ARG A 40 29.45 22.71 -17.37
C ARG A 40 30.05 24.11 -17.48
N PRO A 41 30.52 24.76 -16.40
CA PRO A 41 31.16 26.07 -16.52
C PRO A 41 32.42 26.03 -17.39
N SER A 42 33.21 24.95 -17.32
CA SER A 42 34.41 24.80 -18.15
C SER A 42 34.14 24.63 -19.65
N ILE A 43 32.92 24.19 -20.00
CA ILE A 43 32.47 24.04 -21.39
C ILE A 43 31.70 25.30 -21.85
N ALA A 44 31.32 26.19 -20.93
CA ALA A 44 30.62 27.43 -21.25
C ALA A 44 31.52 28.50 -21.89
N ASP A 45 32.81 28.23 -22.07
CA ASP A 45 33.69 29.10 -22.84
C ASP A 45 33.35 29.00 -24.35
N PRO A 46 32.97 30.12 -25.02
CA PRO A 46 32.63 30.11 -26.44
C PRO A 46 33.80 29.69 -27.35
N ASP A 47 35.04 29.74 -26.85
CA ASP A 47 36.24 29.29 -27.57
C ASP A 47 36.44 27.77 -27.50
N ASN A 48 35.64 27.05 -26.71
CA ASN A 48 35.70 25.60 -26.57
C ASN A 48 34.89 24.89 -27.67
N GLU A 49 35.51 23.94 -28.39
CA GLU A 49 34.83 23.15 -29.44
C GLU A 49 33.60 22.40 -28.91
N ALA A 50 33.62 22.00 -27.64
CA ALA A 50 32.51 21.30 -26.98
C ALA A 50 31.28 22.20 -26.71
N PHE A 51 31.38 23.52 -26.91
CA PHE A 51 30.28 24.47 -26.69
C PHE A 51 29.05 24.17 -27.56
N TYR A 52 29.28 23.69 -28.79
CA TYR A 52 28.24 23.42 -29.78
C TYR A 52 27.66 22.01 -29.74
N GLU A 53 28.19 21.14 -28.87
CA GLU A 53 27.71 19.76 -28.79
C GLU A 53 26.30 19.66 -28.17
N PRO A 54 25.47 18.74 -28.66
CA PRO A 54 24.15 18.50 -28.08
C PRO A 54 24.31 18.02 -26.63
N ARG A 55 23.68 18.74 -25.71
CA ARG A 55 23.92 18.60 -24.27
C ARG A 55 22.61 18.48 -23.51
N ILE A 56 22.63 17.73 -22.40
CA ILE A 56 21.51 17.71 -21.45
C ILE A 56 21.45 19.07 -20.74
N ARG A 57 20.25 19.63 -20.60
CA ARG A 57 20.03 20.89 -19.88
C ARG A 57 20.17 20.68 -18.37
N LEU A 58 20.80 21.63 -17.70
CA LEU A 58 20.93 21.62 -16.24
C LEU A 58 19.55 21.77 -15.57
N THR A 59 18.64 22.52 -16.18
CA THR A 59 17.23 22.59 -15.76
C THR A 59 16.54 21.23 -15.78
N ASP A 60 16.77 20.39 -16.80
CA ASP A 60 16.22 19.03 -16.84
C ASP A 60 16.82 18.16 -15.73
N ILE A 61 18.13 18.27 -15.50
CA ILE A 61 18.83 17.58 -14.40
C ILE A 61 18.22 17.98 -13.04
N LEU A 62 17.97 19.27 -12.82
CA LEU A 62 17.32 19.80 -11.63
C LEU A 62 15.93 19.17 -11.42
N TYR A 63 15.12 19.04 -12.48
CA TYR A 63 13.80 18.41 -12.38
C TYR A 63 13.87 16.95 -11.95
N VAL A 64 14.88 16.20 -12.39
CA VAL A 64 15.05 14.80 -11.97
C VAL A 64 15.39 14.73 -10.47
N TYR A 65 16.31 15.57 -9.99
CA TYR A 65 16.63 15.64 -8.56
C TYR A 65 15.41 16.02 -7.71
N LEU A 66 14.68 17.06 -8.10
CA LEU A 66 13.50 17.54 -7.40
C LEU A 66 12.36 16.52 -7.38
N THR A 67 12.11 15.84 -8.50
CA THR A 67 11.07 14.79 -8.57
C THR A 67 11.40 13.65 -7.62
N THR A 68 12.65 13.23 -7.60
CA THR A 68 13.11 12.15 -6.73
C THR A 68 13.11 12.57 -5.26
N TRP A 69 13.44 13.83 -4.97
CA TRP A 69 13.30 14.42 -3.64
C TRP A 69 11.86 14.29 -3.14
N VAL A 70 10.87 14.66 -3.96
CA VAL A 70 9.44 14.53 -3.59
C VAL A 70 9.09 13.08 -3.26
N LEU A 71 9.53 12.11 -4.07
CA LEU A 71 9.26 10.69 -3.83
C LEU A 71 9.87 10.19 -2.52
N TYR A 72 11.14 10.51 -2.25
CA TYR A 72 11.79 10.14 -0.99
C TYR A 72 11.19 10.86 0.21
N ALA A 73 10.76 12.12 0.06
CA ALA A 73 10.11 12.87 1.14
C ALA A 73 8.76 12.24 1.50
N VAL A 74 7.96 11.86 0.49
CA VAL A 74 6.71 11.10 0.68
C VAL A 74 6.98 9.78 1.40
N LEU A 75 8.03 9.05 1.03
CA LEU A 75 8.42 7.79 1.66
C LEU A 75 8.84 7.98 3.12
N VAL A 76 9.68 8.97 3.43
CA VAL A 76 10.12 9.26 4.79
C VAL A 76 8.95 9.65 5.67
N ILE A 77 8.08 10.56 5.21
CA ILE A 77 6.87 10.94 5.95
C ILE A 77 5.92 9.75 6.11
N TYR A 78 5.78 8.89 5.11
CA TYR A 78 4.99 7.65 5.21
C TYR A 78 5.54 6.75 6.33
N MET A 79 6.85 6.51 6.36
CA MET A 79 7.49 5.67 7.37
C MET A 79 7.42 6.29 8.77
N LEU A 80 7.62 7.59 8.90
CA LEU A 80 7.60 8.28 10.20
C LEU A 80 6.19 8.47 10.75
N TRP A 81 5.19 8.69 9.91
CA TRP A 81 3.86 9.06 10.36
C TRP A 81 2.85 7.93 10.17
N PHE A 82 2.65 7.43 8.95
CA PHE A 82 1.66 6.41 8.65
C PHE A 82 1.99 5.09 9.34
N VAL A 83 3.24 4.61 9.23
CA VAL A 83 3.65 3.34 9.85
C VAL A 83 3.58 3.41 11.36
N ASN A 84 4.02 4.51 11.98
CA ASN A 84 3.92 4.70 13.43
C ASN A 84 2.47 4.73 13.92
N LYS A 85 1.57 5.41 13.20
CA LYS A 85 0.14 5.38 13.53
C LYS A 85 -0.47 4.00 13.35
N ARG A 86 -0.12 3.29 12.28
CA ARG A 86 -0.56 1.90 12.06
C ARG A 86 -0.09 0.99 13.19
N ARG A 87 1.17 1.11 13.63
CA ARG A 87 1.72 0.36 14.79
C ARG A 87 0.95 0.65 16.08
N ARG A 88 0.63 1.93 16.36
CA ARG A 88 -0.18 2.30 17.53
C ARG A 88 -1.56 1.66 17.49
N LEU A 89 -2.20 1.66 16.32
CA LEU A 89 -3.48 0.99 16.14
C LEU A 89 -3.37 -0.53 16.34
N SER A 90 -2.31 -1.15 15.82
CA SER A 90 -2.02 -2.58 16.04
C SER A 90 -1.91 -2.92 17.52
N LYS A 91 -1.13 -2.13 18.28
CA LYS A 91 -0.99 -2.29 19.74
C LYS A 91 -2.30 -2.07 20.48
N ARG A 92 -3.21 -1.27 19.91
CA ARG A 92 -4.54 -1.07 20.47
C ARG A 92 -5.41 -2.32 20.32
N TYR A 93 -5.36 -2.99 19.17
CA TYR A 93 -6.02 -4.30 19.01
C TYR A 93 -5.45 -5.35 19.97
N GLU A 94 -4.15 -5.34 20.20
CA GLU A 94 -3.50 -6.26 21.14
C GLU A 94 -3.96 -6.04 22.60
N LYS A 95 -4.07 -4.79 23.03
CA LYS A 95 -4.38 -4.44 24.43
C LYS A 95 -5.87 -4.38 24.75
N GLU A 96 -6.67 -3.85 23.83
CA GLU A 96 -8.09 -3.56 24.06
C GLU A 96 -9.01 -4.50 23.27
N GLY A 97 -8.47 -5.29 22.34
CA GLY A 97 -9.27 -6.12 21.45
C GLY A 97 -10.02 -7.22 22.19
N ILE A 98 -11.33 -7.27 21.99
CA ILE A 98 -12.17 -8.38 22.45
C ILE A 98 -12.22 -9.46 21.37
N VAL A 99 -12.23 -10.72 21.80
CA VAL A 99 -12.24 -11.87 20.89
C VAL A 99 -13.67 -12.37 20.73
N ILE A 100 -14.10 -12.51 19.48
CA ILE A 100 -15.42 -13.01 19.11
C ILE A 100 -15.24 -14.06 18.03
N LEU A 101 -16.08 -15.10 18.03
CA LEU A 101 -16.09 -16.11 16.97
C LEU A 101 -16.90 -15.63 15.77
N GLY A 102 -16.37 -15.82 14.57
CA GLY A 102 -17.08 -15.61 13.32
C GLY A 102 -16.39 -16.26 12.14
N ASP A 103 -16.88 -15.99 10.94
CA ASP A 103 -16.49 -16.73 9.73
C ASP A 103 -15.70 -15.85 8.78
N VAL A 104 -14.78 -16.45 8.04
CA VAL A 104 -13.99 -15.81 6.99
C VAL A 104 -14.36 -16.43 5.65
N GLN A 105 -14.99 -15.65 4.79
CA GLN A 105 -15.43 -16.04 3.45
C GLN A 105 -14.58 -15.38 2.36
N TYR A 106 -14.40 -16.10 1.26
CA TYR A 106 -13.71 -15.64 0.06
C TYR A 106 -14.71 -15.45 -1.07
N GLU A 107 -14.57 -14.36 -1.81
CA GLU A 107 -15.17 -14.25 -3.14
C GLU A 107 -14.07 -14.64 -4.14
N ASP A 108 -14.21 -15.82 -4.74
CA ASP A 108 -13.39 -16.21 -5.89
C ASP A 108 -13.84 -15.37 -7.10
N GLU A 109 -13.24 -14.18 -7.25
CA GLU A 109 -13.35 -13.41 -8.49
C GLU A 109 -12.18 -13.77 -9.42
N ASP A 110 -12.46 -14.61 -10.42
CA ASP A 110 -11.58 -14.99 -11.53
C ASP A 110 -11.31 -13.82 -12.49
N ARG A 111 -10.59 -12.79 -12.01
CA ARG A 111 -10.09 -11.69 -12.83
C ARG A 111 -8.59 -11.56 -12.75
N TRP A 112 -7.89 -12.61 -13.20
CA TRP A 112 -6.44 -12.72 -13.39
C TRP A 112 -5.72 -11.37 -13.66
N LEU A 113 -6.24 -10.57 -14.60
CA LEU A 113 -5.56 -9.38 -15.13
C LEU A 113 -5.58 -8.21 -14.13
N VAL A 114 -6.71 -7.99 -13.47
CA VAL A 114 -6.83 -6.98 -12.41
C VAL A 114 -6.12 -7.46 -11.14
N ASN A 115 -6.03 -8.77 -10.98
CA ASN A 115 -5.49 -9.40 -9.80
C ASN A 115 -3.96 -9.36 -9.72
N CYS A 116 -3.26 -9.43 -10.86
CA CYS A 116 -1.81 -9.32 -10.92
C CYS A 116 -1.30 -7.91 -10.49
N LEU A 117 -1.98 -6.85 -10.95
CA LEU A 117 -1.57 -5.46 -10.67
C LEU A 117 -2.00 -4.92 -9.30
N PHE A 118 -3.19 -5.31 -8.81
CA PHE A 118 -3.76 -4.72 -7.59
C PHE A 118 -3.76 -5.63 -6.36
N ARG A 119 -3.21 -6.85 -6.45
CA ARG A 119 -3.21 -7.86 -5.36
C ARG A 119 -4.57 -7.97 -4.66
N LYS A 120 -5.67 -7.95 -5.43
CA LYS A 120 -7.03 -8.04 -4.86
C LYS A 120 -7.28 -9.37 -4.13
N HIS A 121 -6.50 -10.40 -4.44
CA HIS A 121 -6.55 -11.72 -3.81
C HIS A 121 -6.09 -11.76 -2.35
N ASP A 122 -5.48 -10.70 -1.82
CA ASP A 122 -5.11 -10.62 -0.40
C ASP A 122 -6.30 -10.24 0.49
N TYR A 123 -7.52 -10.14 -0.05
CA TYR A 123 -8.68 -9.67 0.71
C TYR A 123 -9.82 -10.69 0.72
N GLY A 124 -10.35 -10.92 1.92
CA GLY A 124 -11.54 -11.73 2.17
C GLY A 124 -12.60 -10.94 2.92
N TYR A 125 -13.66 -11.61 3.34
CA TYR A 125 -14.71 -11.04 4.16
C TYR A 125 -14.83 -11.74 5.49
N VAL A 126 -14.82 -10.96 6.55
CA VAL A 126 -15.09 -11.42 7.90
C VAL A 126 -16.54 -11.16 8.24
N ILE A 127 -17.21 -12.18 8.76
CA ILE A 127 -18.61 -12.16 9.16
C ILE A 127 -18.70 -12.49 10.64
N TYR A 128 -19.27 -11.58 11.43
CA TYR A 128 -19.49 -11.80 12.85
C TYR A 128 -20.78 -11.15 13.31
N ASP A 129 -21.26 -11.64 14.43
CA ASP A 129 -22.51 -11.23 15.04
C ASP A 129 -22.32 -10.00 15.93
N LEU A 130 -23.08 -8.93 15.66
CA LEU A 130 -23.05 -7.71 16.44
C LEU A 130 -23.60 -7.88 17.84
N GLU A 131 -24.57 -8.77 18.03
CA GLU A 131 -25.21 -8.98 19.33
C GLU A 131 -24.19 -9.55 20.31
N LYS A 132 -23.35 -10.49 19.83
CA LYS A 132 -22.23 -11.03 20.61
C LYS A 132 -21.21 -9.94 20.96
N VAL A 133 -20.91 -9.02 20.04
CA VAL A 133 -20.01 -7.88 20.30
C VAL A 133 -20.59 -6.97 21.38
N ALA A 134 -21.89 -6.66 21.28
CA ALA A 134 -22.59 -5.75 22.17
C ALA A 134 -22.78 -6.31 23.58
N SER A 135 -22.96 -7.62 23.70
CA SER A 135 -23.08 -8.32 24.98
C SER A 135 -21.78 -8.37 25.80
N HIS A 136 -20.63 -8.05 25.21
CA HIS A 136 -19.34 -8.17 25.88
C HIS A 136 -19.17 -7.06 26.95
N PRO A 137 -18.78 -7.39 28.19
CA PRO A 137 -18.75 -6.44 29.31
C PRO A 137 -17.77 -5.27 29.13
N ALA A 138 -16.74 -5.45 28.29
CA ALA A 138 -15.79 -4.39 27.96
C ALA A 138 -16.32 -3.35 26.95
N CYS A 139 -17.51 -3.55 26.37
CA CYS A 139 -18.08 -2.69 25.35
C CYS A 139 -19.04 -1.66 25.93
N ASP A 140 -18.94 -0.41 25.47
CA ASP A 140 -19.78 0.72 25.90
C ASP A 140 -20.53 1.32 24.71
N TYR A 141 -21.29 0.49 24.00
CA TYR A 141 -22.08 0.93 22.85
C TYR A 141 -23.42 1.53 23.30
N LYS A 142 -23.72 2.73 22.82
CA LYS A 142 -25.02 3.37 23.02
C LYS A 142 -25.99 2.95 21.91
N GLY A 143 -26.81 1.94 22.17
CA GLY A 143 -27.91 1.52 21.31
C GLY A 143 -27.89 0.03 20.93
N PRO A 144 -29.02 -0.51 20.43
CA PRO A 144 -29.11 -1.90 20.00
C PRO A 144 -28.25 -2.10 18.74
N LEU A 145 -27.29 -3.03 18.84
CA LEU A 145 -26.49 -3.51 17.72
C LEU A 145 -26.98 -4.92 17.40
N GLU A 146 -27.76 -5.04 16.33
CA GLU A 146 -28.38 -6.31 15.92
C GLU A 146 -27.89 -6.75 14.53
N GLY A 147 -27.84 -8.07 14.33
CA GLY A 147 -27.51 -8.70 13.05
C GLY A 147 -26.04 -8.98 12.79
N LYS A 148 -25.75 -9.55 11.61
CA LYS A 148 -24.37 -9.90 11.21
C LYS A 148 -23.72 -8.75 10.46
N ILE A 149 -22.46 -8.45 10.74
CA ILE A 149 -21.62 -7.57 9.91
C ILE A 149 -20.87 -8.41 8.91
N ARG A 150 -20.72 -7.91 7.68
CA ARG A 150 -19.68 -8.33 6.74
C ARG A 150 -18.70 -7.21 6.49
N LYS A 151 -17.44 -7.50 6.72
CA LYS A 151 -16.35 -6.55 6.54
C LYS A 151 -15.28 -7.12 5.65
N LYS A 152 -14.82 -6.31 4.69
CA LYS A 152 -13.66 -6.65 3.87
C LYS A 152 -12.38 -6.48 4.70
N VAL A 153 -11.62 -7.55 4.84
CA VAL A 153 -10.36 -7.60 5.60
C VAL A 153 -9.23 -8.13 4.71
N ARG A 154 -7.98 -7.86 5.10
CA ARG A 154 -6.84 -8.51 4.47
C ARG A 154 -6.69 -9.90 5.09
N VAL A 155 -6.46 -10.92 4.28
CA VAL A 155 -6.28 -12.28 4.76
C VAL A 155 -5.03 -12.91 4.16
N TYR A 156 -4.26 -13.60 5.01
CA TYR A 156 -3.03 -14.27 4.62
C TYR A 156 -3.25 -15.73 4.19
N HIS A 157 -4.33 -16.37 4.64
CA HIS A 157 -4.66 -17.78 4.34
C HIS A 157 -5.97 -17.93 3.57
N ARG A 158 -5.89 -18.24 2.27
CA ARG A 158 -7.01 -18.17 1.29
C ARG A 158 -8.17 -19.16 1.47
N PHE A 159 -8.11 -20.08 2.41
CA PHE A 159 -9.18 -21.06 2.60
C PHE A 159 -10.32 -20.50 3.44
N PRO A 160 -11.60 -20.81 3.13
CA PRO A 160 -12.71 -20.48 4.01
C PRO A 160 -12.45 -21.02 5.41
N ARG A 161 -12.63 -20.19 6.43
CA ARG A 161 -12.42 -20.57 7.82
C ARG A 161 -13.69 -20.25 8.60
N GLU A 162 -14.26 -21.25 9.23
CA GLU A 162 -15.41 -21.09 10.11
C GLU A 162 -14.92 -20.91 11.55
N GLN A 163 -15.68 -20.15 12.34
CA GLN A 163 -15.43 -19.96 13.78
C GLN A 163 -14.00 -19.48 14.12
N VAL A 164 -13.45 -18.57 13.32
CA VAL A 164 -12.17 -17.90 13.59
C VAL A 164 -12.33 -16.86 14.69
N SER A 165 -11.29 -16.70 15.50
CA SER A 165 -11.18 -15.60 16.45
C SER A 165 -11.02 -14.26 15.71
N ILE A 166 -11.99 -13.37 15.91
CA ILE A 166 -12.04 -12.02 15.37
C ILE A 166 -11.81 -11.06 16.53
N LEU A 167 -10.82 -10.19 16.40
CA LEU A 167 -10.54 -9.11 17.32
C LEU A 167 -11.34 -7.86 16.95
N VAL A 168 -12.09 -7.32 17.91
CA VAL A 168 -12.87 -6.08 17.77
C VAL A 168 -12.43 -5.09 18.85
N ILE A 169 -12.24 -3.83 18.49
CA ILE A 169 -12.00 -2.74 19.46
C ILE A 169 -13.34 -2.35 20.11
N PRO A 170 -13.45 -2.31 21.45
CA PRO A 170 -14.71 -2.09 22.18
C PRO A 170 -15.45 -0.78 21.89
N GLN A 171 -14.77 0.22 21.32
CA GLN A 171 -15.38 1.50 20.93
C GLN A 171 -15.85 1.51 19.47
N TYR A 172 -15.50 0.48 18.69
CA TYR A 172 -15.72 0.42 17.25
C TYR A 172 -16.26 -0.97 16.88
N PRO A 173 -17.60 -1.16 16.84
CA PRO A 173 -18.17 -2.50 16.65
C PRO A 173 -17.90 -3.05 15.24
N TYR A 174 -17.64 -2.18 14.26
CA TYR A 174 -17.25 -2.52 12.88
C TYR A 174 -15.75 -2.75 12.70
N SER A 175 -14.97 -2.78 13.77
CA SER A 175 -13.51 -2.87 13.69
C SER A 175 -12.97 -4.30 13.55
N GLY A 176 -13.82 -5.32 13.47
CA GLY A 176 -13.41 -6.73 13.41
C GLY A 176 -12.28 -7.03 12.42
N GLN A 177 -11.26 -7.77 12.89
CA GLN A 177 -10.16 -8.31 12.09
C GLN A 177 -9.82 -9.71 12.59
N PRO A 178 -9.46 -10.69 11.74
CA PRO A 178 -9.05 -12.00 12.21
C PRO A 178 -7.78 -11.90 13.06
N LYS A 179 -7.77 -12.58 14.21
CA LYS A 179 -6.64 -12.58 15.13
C LYS A 179 -5.36 -13.05 14.46
N THR A 180 -5.43 -14.16 13.71
CA THR A 180 -4.27 -14.71 12.99
C THR A 180 -3.67 -13.72 11.99
N ASP A 181 -4.52 -12.91 11.33
CA ASP A 181 -4.05 -11.95 10.33
C ASP A 181 -3.47 -10.69 11.00
N LEU A 182 -4.01 -10.31 12.16
CA LEU A 182 -3.41 -9.28 13.02
C LEU A 182 -2.06 -9.74 13.60
N GLU A 183 -1.95 -11.00 14.00
CA GLU A 183 -0.69 -11.60 14.47
C GLU A 183 0.35 -11.70 13.36
N ALA A 184 -0.04 -12.04 12.13
CA ALA A 184 0.85 -11.98 10.98
C ALA A 184 1.31 -10.54 10.69
N ASP A 185 0.40 -9.56 10.80
CA ASP A 185 0.74 -8.15 10.74
C ASP A 185 1.70 -7.76 11.89
N TRP A 186 1.47 -8.22 13.12
CA TRP A 186 2.35 -7.97 14.26
C TRP A 186 3.71 -8.60 14.09
N ALA A 187 3.80 -9.85 13.63
CA ALA A 187 5.04 -10.55 13.30
C ALA A 187 5.85 -9.79 12.25
N SER A 188 5.18 -9.09 11.32
CA SER A 188 5.86 -8.20 10.36
C SER A 188 6.45 -6.93 11.00
N PHE A 189 5.95 -6.53 12.18
CA PHE A 189 6.40 -5.35 12.92
C PHE A 189 7.28 -5.65 14.13
N SER A 190 7.14 -6.84 14.73
CA SER A 190 7.79 -7.23 15.96
C SER A 190 9.10 -7.96 15.67
N GLU A 191 10.15 -7.48 16.32
CA GLU A 191 11.49 -8.05 16.33
C GLU A 191 11.55 -9.43 17.05
N THR A 192 10.46 -9.81 17.73
CA THR A 192 10.39 -10.95 18.64
C THR A 192 8.98 -11.54 18.61
N TYR A 193 8.59 -12.23 17.54
CA TYR A 193 7.49 -13.18 17.66
C TYR A 193 8.09 -14.58 17.71
N LEU A 194 8.18 -15.12 18.93
CA LEU A 194 8.13 -16.57 19.11
C LEU A 194 6.76 -16.99 18.60
N VAL A 195 6.70 -17.49 17.37
CA VAL A 195 5.60 -18.38 17.01
C VAL A 195 5.80 -19.59 17.90
N SER A 196 5.07 -19.64 19.01
CA SER A 196 4.89 -20.88 19.78
C SER A 196 4.07 -21.82 18.90
N GLU A 197 4.70 -22.38 17.87
CA GLU A 197 4.19 -23.57 17.20
C GLU A 197 4.13 -24.67 18.27
N GLY A 198 2.91 -25.06 18.62
CA GLY A 198 2.67 -26.20 19.49
C GLY A 198 2.62 -25.84 20.97
N TYR A 199 1.40 -25.77 21.49
CA TYR A 199 1.12 -26.31 22.81
C TYR A 199 1.58 -27.77 22.83
N ASN A 200 2.81 -28.03 23.28
CA ASN A 200 3.25 -29.31 23.81
C ASN A 200 3.89 -29.03 25.17
N GLU A 201 3.06 -29.10 26.21
CA GLU A 201 3.43 -28.81 27.60
C GLU A 201 4.17 -29.98 28.27
N ALA A 202 4.81 -30.86 27.50
CA ALA A 202 5.51 -32.02 28.03
C ALA A 202 6.84 -32.21 27.31
N ALA A 203 7.92 -32.03 28.06
CA ALA A 203 9.31 -32.29 27.73
C ALA A 203 9.96 -31.31 26.74
N ASP A 204 10.67 -30.30 27.26
CA ASP A 204 12.14 -30.37 27.20
C ASP A 204 12.78 -29.35 28.16
N ASN A 205 13.66 -29.85 29.02
CA ASN A 205 14.48 -29.06 29.95
C ASN A 205 15.78 -28.57 29.29
N ASN A 206 15.90 -28.68 27.97
CA ASN A 206 17.06 -28.17 27.26
C ASN A 206 16.88 -26.71 26.85
N ARG A 207 17.56 -25.86 27.62
CA ARG A 207 17.80 -24.43 27.42
C ARG A 207 18.62 -24.21 26.13
N GLY A 208 18.03 -24.52 24.98
CA GLY A 208 18.55 -24.13 23.68
C GLY A 208 18.58 -22.61 23.61
N SER A 209 19.76 -22.05 23.35
CA SER A 209 19.95 -20.61 23.19
C SER A 209 18.95 -20.06 22.19
N ILE A 210 17.93 -19.35 22.68
CA ILE A 210 17.04 -18.54 21.87
C ILE A 210 17.95 -17.59 21.10
N GLN A 211 18.15 -17.87 19.81
CA GLN A 211 18.91 -17.01 18.94
C GLN A 211 18.09 -15.74 18.80
N LYS A 212 18.36 -14.79 19.69
CA LYS A 212 17.83 -13.43 19.65
C LYS A 212 18.39 -12.83 18.37
N VAL A 213 17.72 -13.05 17.25
CA VAL A 213 18.04 -12.39 15.99
C VAL A 213 17.81 -10.91 16.26
N MET A 214 18.88 -10.18 16.61
CA MET A 214 18.86 -8.74 16.80
C MET A 214 18.51 -8.11 15.47
N SER A 215 17.22 -7.97 15.23
CA SER A 215 16.64 -7.39 14.04
C SER A 215 16.48 -5.88 14.27
N ARG A 216 17.61 -5.24 14.62
CA ARG A 216 17.79 -3.80 14.84
C ARG A 216 16.81 -3.01 13.97
N ASP A 217 15.84 -2.34 14.61
CA ASP A 217 14.78 -1.52 13.99
C ASP A 217 14.89 -1.40 12.47
N ARG A 218 14.40 -2.41 11.73
CA ARG A 218 14.56 -2.47 10.27
C ARG A 218 14.05 -1.21 9.58
N SER A 219 12.98 -0.63 10.14
CA SER A 219 12.43 0.65 9.71
C SER A 219 13.39 1.83 9.92
N LEU A 220 14.20 1.83 10.98
CA LEU A 220 15.14 2.91 11.27
C LEU A 220 16.29 2.92 10.26
N GLY A 221 16.79 1.75 9.86
CA GLY A 221 17.81 1.66 8.79
C GLY A 221 17.31 2.23 7.45
N ILE A 222 16.09 1.88 7.05
CA ILE A 222 15.46 2.42 5.83
C ILE A 222 15.23 3.92 5.95
N ILE A 223 14.79 4.40 7.12
CA ILE A 223 14.61 5.85 7.38
C ILE A 223 15.94 6.58 7.26
N LEU A 224 17.03 6.07 7.86
CA LEU A 224 18.34 6.70 7.80
C LEU A 224 18.88 6.77 6.37
N ILE A 225 18.79 5.69 5.60
CA ILE A 225 19.20 5.68 4.20
C ILE A 225 18.36 6.68 3.39
N SER A 226 17.04 6.71 3.63
CA SER A 226 16.14 7.65 2.94
C SER A 226 16.41 9.11 3.31
N LEU A 227 16.77 9.39 4.57
CA LEU A 227 17.21 10.73 5.01
C LEU A 227 18.55 11.11 4.38
N GLY A 228 19.49 10.18 4.25
CA GLY A 228 20.74 10.38 3.52
C GLY A 228 20.49 10.72 2.05
N TRP A 229 19.56 10.00 1.41
CA TRP A 229 19.09 10.32 0.06
C TRP A 229 18.47 11.71 -0.05
N LEU A 230 17.61 12.10 0.90
CA LEU A 230 17.07 13.45 0.92
C LEU A 230 18.19 14.49 1.02
N ALA A 231 19.10 14.37 2.00
CA ALA A 231 20.22 15.29 2.14
C ALA A 231 21.04 15.40 0.84
N PHE A 232 21.40 14.26 0.24
CA PHE A 232 22.10 14.23 -1.04
C PHE A 232 21.33 14.96 -2.15
N LEU A 233 20.05 14.67 -2.35
CA LEU A 233 19.22 15.29 -3.39
C LEU A 233 19.05 16.80 -3.16
N LEU A 234 18.95 17.24 -1.90
CA LEU A 234 18.90 18.66 -1.54
C LEU A 234 20.18 19.37 -1.95
N PHE A 235 21.33 18.87 -1.49
CA PHE A 235 22.62 19.48 -1.80
C PHE A 235 22.92 19.44 -3.30
N ALA A 236 22.60 18.34 -3.98
CA ALA A 236 22.73 18.23 -5.42
C ALA A 236 21.84 19.24 -6.17
N SER A 237 20.58 19.41 -5.75
CA SER A 237 19.67 20.39 -6.36
C SER A 237 20.17 21.82 -6.17
N VAL A 238 20.63 22.17 -4.96
CA VAL A 238 21.22 23.49 -4.67
C VAL A 238 22.48 23.70 -5.52
N PHE A 239 23.35 22.70 -5.60
CA PHE A 239 24.55 22.76 -6.42
C PHE A 239 24.22 23.02 -7.90
N VAL A 240 23.25 22.30 -8.46
CA VAL A 240 22.81 22.52 -9.85
C VAL A 240 22.24 23.93 -10.04
N CYS A 241 21.45 24.45 -9.11
CA CYS A 241 20.98 25.85 -9.19
C CYS A 241 22.15 26.85 -9.20
N LEU A 242 23.20 26.64 -8.40
CA LEU A 242 24.40 27.48 -8.40
C LEU A 242 25.16 27.39 -9.73
N GLN A 243 25.26 26.20 -10.32
CA GLN A 243 25.90 26.03 -11.63
C GLN A 243 25.08 26.65 -12.76
N ILE A 244 23.75 26.63 -12.68
CA ILE A 244 22.87 27.35 -13.62
C ILE A 244 23.10 28.86 -13.50
N ASP A 245 23.25 29.38 -12.28
CA ASP A 245 23.50 30.81 -12.04
C ASP A 245 24.78 31.28 -12.74
N GLU A 246 25.87 30.52 -12.59
CA GLU A 246 27.17 30.80 -13.18
C GLU A 246 27.16 30.85 -14.71
N ILE A 247 26.34 30.00 -15.37
CA ILE A 247 26.29 29.91 -16.83
C ILE A 247 25.11 30.66 -17.46
N SER A 248 24.24 31.28 -16.66
CA SER A 248 22.98 31.86 -17.14
C SER A 248 23.17 33.02 -18.12
N ASP A 249 24.27 33.75 -18.01
CA ASP A 249 24.61 34.84 -18.93
C ASP A 249 25.13 34.32 -20.28
N VAL A 250 25.61 33.07 -20.32
CA VAL A 250 26.20 32.45 -21.53
C VAL A 250 25.14 31.69 -22.33
N TYR A 251 24.29 30.91 -21.63
CA TYR A 251 23.32 30.04 -22.28
C TYR A 251 21.90 30.60 -22.15
N GLN A 252 21.35 31.08 -23.27
CA GLN A 252 19.99 31.64 -23.31
C GLN A 252 18.88 30.65 -22.95
N ASP A 253 19.14 29.34 -23.02
CA ASP A 253 18.17 28.29 -22.69
C ASP A 253 18.18 27.91 -21.20
N GLU A 254 19.07 28.47 -20.40
CA GLU A 254 19.15 28.24 -18.96
C GLU A 254 18.85 29.55 -18.21
N SER A 255 17.86 29.53 -17.33
CA SER A 255 17.49 30.73 -16.54
C SER A 255 17.64 30.46 -15.06
N SER A 256 18.57 31.20 -14.44
CA SER A 256 18.81 31.16 -12.98
C SER A 256 17.55 31.48 -12.18
N TYR A 257 16.85 32.54 -12.57
CA TYR A 257 15.60 32.96 -11.93
C TYR A 257 14.56 31.83 -11.92
N TRP A 258 14.36 31.16 -13.06
CA TRP A 258 13.42 30.04 -13.16
C TRP A 258 13.87 28.82 -12.34
N ALA A 259 15.16 28.49 -12.35
CA ALA A 259 15.71 27.36 -11.60
C ALA A 259 15.48 27.52 -10.09
N TRP A 260 15.83 28.69 -9.53
CA TRP A 260 15.59 28.99 -8.12
C TRP A 260 14.10 29.06 -7.77
N THR A 261 13.28 29.63 -8.65
CA THR A 261 11.83 29.69 -8.46
C THR A 261 11.22 28.29 -8.35
N ILE A 262 11.56 27.38 -9.26
CA ILE A 262 11.06 26.00 -9.25
C ILE A 262 11.59 25.24 -8.04
N PHE A 263 12.87 25.40 -7.69
CA PHE A 263 13.46 24.81 -6.50
C PHE A 263 12.64 25.18 -5.24
N ILE A 264 12.37 26.47 -5.02
CA ILE A 264 11.60 26.94 -3.86
C ILE A 264 10.15 26.44 -3.90
N ILE A 265 9.48 26.51 -5.06
CA ILE A 265 8.10 26.02 -5.20
C ILE A 265 8.01 24.53 -4.85
N VAL A 266 8.94 23.72 -5.34
CA VAL A 266 8.92 22.27 -5.07
C VAL A 266 9.27 21.99 -3.61
N MET A 267 10.31 22.63 -3.08
CA MET A 267 10.80 22.38 -1.72
C MET A 267 9.83 22.85 -0.63
N ALA A 268 9.33 24.08 -0.76
CA ALA A 268 8.47 24.72 0.25
C ALA A 268 6.97 24.56 -0.02
N GLY A 269 6.56 24.36 -1.28
CA GLY A 269 5.17 24.24 -1.67
C GLY A 269 4.73 22.81 -1.92
N VAL A 270 5.22 22.20 -3.01
CA VAL A 270 4.72 20.90 -3.48
C VAL A 270 5.07 19.78 -2.51
N THR A 271 6.33 19.72 -2.03
CA THR A 271 6.79 18.62 -1.19
C THR A 271 5.99 18.50 0.10
N PRO A 272 5.80 19.55 0.93
CA PRO A 272 5.03 19.42 2.17
C PRO A 272 3.56 19.05 1.91
N VAL A 273 2.94 19.63 0.87
CA VAL A 273 1.54 19.36 0.51
C VAL A 273 1.35 17.89 0.10
N VAL A 274 2.22 17.38 -0.78
CA VAL A 274 2.12 15.99 -1.26
C VAL A 274 2.54 15.00 -0.18
N ALA A 275 3.66 15.25 0.50
CA ALA A 275 4.19 14.35 1.51
C ALA A 275 3.30 14.30 2.75
N ILE A 276 2.87 15.43 3.30
CA ILE A 276 2.02 15.43 4.50
C ILE A 276 0.57 15.17 4.10
N GLY A 277 0.02 15.94 3.16
CA GLY A 277 -1.39 15.85 2.76
C GLY A 277 -1.75 14.50 2.15
N GLY A 278 -0.93 13.99 1.22
CA GLY A 278 -1.14 12.68 0.62
C GLY A 278 -1.10 11.54 1.65
N ASN A 279 -0.13 11.57 2.56
CA ASN A 279 -0.08 10.61 3.66
C ASN A 279 -1.29 10.75 4.61
N LEU A 280 -1.73 11.98 4.90
CA LEU A 280 -2.89 12.25 5.77
C LEU A 280 -4.18 11.65 5.21
N ILE A 281 -4.44 11.88 3.93
CA ILE A 281 -5.57 11.31 3.20
C ILE A 281 -5.49 9.78 3.24
N ARG A 282 -4.31 9.21 2.94
CA ARG A 282 -4.08 7.76 2.98
C ARG A 282 -4.37 7.17 4.37
N TRP A 283 -3.90 7.82 5.44
CA TRP A 283 -4.21 7.41 6.81
C TRP A 283 -5.70 7.49 7.10
N LYS A 284 -6.39 8.56 6.70
CA LYS A 284 -7.82 8.71 6.95
C LYS A 284 -8.66 7.65 6.24
N ILE A 285 -8.29 7.30 5.01
CA ILE A 285 -8.91 6.20 4.27
C ILE A 285 -8.66 4.88 5.01
N TYR A 286 -7.41 4.62 5.42
CA TYR A 286 -7.05 3.41 6.15
C TYR A 286 -7.76 3.29 7.51
N GLU A 287 -7.76 4.37 8.30
CA GLU A 287 -8.42 4.48 9.61
C GLU A 287 -9.93 4.24 9.49
N ARG A 288 -10.57 4.84 8.48
CA ARG A 288 -11.99 4.61 8.22
C ARG A 288 -12.25 3.17 7.79
N TRP A 289 -11.39 2.61 6.93
CA TRP A 289 -11.51 1.23 6.48
C TRP A 289 -11.36 0.23 7.64
N ILE A 290 -10.36 0.42 8.49
CA ILE A 290 -10.09 -0.54 9.57
C ILE A 290 -11.05 -0.40 10.75
N LEU A 291 -11.51 0.80 11.11
CA LEU A 291 -12.36 1.03 12.27
C LEU A 291 -13.86 1.04 11.97
N ARG A 292 -14.26 1.51 10.78
CA ARG A 292 -15.66 1.85 10.46
C ARG A 292 -16.20 1.14 9.22
N SER A 293 -15.40 0.32 8.54
CA SER A 293 -15.88 -0.43 7.38
C SER A 293 -16.64 -1.66 7.85
N GLY A 294 -17.86 -1.79 7.37
CA GLY A 294 -18.72 -2.95 7.59
C GLY A 294 -20.05 -2.68 6.91
N LYS A 295 -20.66 -3.73 6.37
CA LYS A 295 -22.04 -3.67 5.87
C LYS A 295 -22.86 -4.66 6.66
N ASN A 296 -24.04 -4.25 7.09
CA ASN A 296 -24.98 -5.16 7.73
C ASN A 296 -25.42 -6.21 6.70
N ALA A 297 -25.36 -7.47 7.10
CA ALA A 297 -26.03 -8.56 6.41
C ALA A 297 -27.53 -8.28 6.43
N ARG A 298 -28.23 -8.65 5.35
CA ARG A 298 -29.68 -8.69 5.40
C ARG A 298 -30.11 -9.88 6.27
N PRO A 299 -31.32 -9.82 6.87
CA PRO A 299 -31.83 -10.88 7.75
C PRO A 299 -31.98 -12.25 7.07
N ASP A 300 -32.01 -12.30 5.74
CA ASP A 300 -32.01 -13.53 4.93
C ASP A 300 -30.62 -14.18 4.79
N GLY A 301 -29.59 -13.64 5.46
CA GLY A 301 -28.20 -14.07 5.31
C GLY A 301 -27.60 -13.70 3.94
N SER A 302 -28.37 -13.03 3.07
CA SER A 302 -27.90 -12.60 1.77
C SER A 302 -27.15 -11.27 1.90
N PHE A 303 -25.91 -11.26 1.45
CA PHE A 303 -25.20 -10.00 1.26
C PHE A 303 -25.61 -9.46 -0.09
N GLY A 304 -26.28 -8.31 -0.09
CA GLY A 304 -26.73 -7.66 -1.32
C GLY A 304 -25.57 -7.51 -2.30
N SER A 305 -25.51 -8.41 -3.29
CA SER A 305 -24.69 -8.24 -4.48
C SER A 305 -25.13 -6.91 -5.12
N PRO A 306 -24.20 -6.05 -5.55
CA PRO A 306 -24.57 -4.80 -6.21
C PRO A 306 -25.41 -5.15 -7.43
N ARG A 307 -26.72 -4.95 -7.30
CA ARG A 307 -27.72 -5.29 -8.30
C ARG A 307 -27.35 -4.53 -9.57
N LYS A 308 -26.71 -5.20 -10.53
CA LYS A 308 -26.70 -4.80 -11.94
C LYS A 308 -28.13 -4.97 -12.46
N SER A 309 -29.07 -4.15 -12.02
CA SER A 309 -30.40 -4.08 -12.63
C SER A 309 -30.52 -2.80 -13.44
N ARG A 310 -29.78 -2.75 -14.56
CA ARG A 310 -30.19 -1.98 -15.73
C ARG A 310 -30.76 -2.95 -16.76
N ARG A 311 -31.75 -3.75 -16.36
CA ARG A 311 -32.63 -4.44 -17.30
C ARG A 311 -33.67 -3.41 -17.72
N LYS A 312 -33.38 -2.76 -18.85
CA LYS A 312 -34.24 -1.78 -19.50
C LYS A 312 -35.48 -2.54 -19.98
N ASN A 313 -36.56 -2.50 -19.20
CA ASN A 313 -37.90 -2.82 -19.69
C ASN A 313 -38.20 -1.85 -20.84
N ARG A 314 -38.27 -2.36 -22.06
CA ARG A 314 -38.90 -1.69 -23.19
C ARG A 314 -40.06 -2.58 -23.63
N SER A 315 -41.21 -2.37 -23.01
CA SER A 315 -42.50 -2.80 -23.56
C SER A 315 -42.83 -1.88 -24.75
N GLU A 316 -43.11 -2.51 -25.88
CA GLU A 316 -44.27 -2.28 -26.74
C GLU A 316 -44.72 -0.82 -27.01
N ARG A 317 -44.55 -0.41 -28.28
CA ARG A 317 -45.60 0.23 -29.10
C ARG A 317 -45.28 -0.09 -30.56
N GLY A 318 -46.20 -0.80 -31.21
CA GLY A 318 -45.98 -1.41 -32.53
C GLY A 318 -46.22 -0.51 -33.74
N ALA A 319 -45.99 -1.10 -34.90
CA ALA A 319 -46.70 -0.86 -36.16
C ALA A 319 -46.26 -1.92 -37.21
N SER A 320 -47.17 -2.87 -37.45
CA SER A 320 -47.62 -3.41 -38.76
C SER A 320 -46.66 -3.83 -39.89
N HIS A 321 -46.95 -5.03 -40.42
CA HIS A 321 -46.72 -5.58 -41.77
C HIS A 321 -45.25 -5.87 -42.17
N THR A 322 -44.87 -7.06 -42.63
CA THR A 322 -45.46 -7.83 -43.74
C THR A 322 -45.06 -9.31 -43.67
N LYS A 323 -45.96 -10.20 -44.09
CA LYS A 323 -45.74 -11.65 -44.28
C LYS A 323 -44.75 -11.93 -45.41
N ALA A 324 -43.91 -12.94 -45.26
CA ALA A 324 -43.59 -13.93 -46.31
C ALA A 324 -43.01 -15.19 -45.64
N SER A 325 -43.44 -16.33 -46.16
CA SER A 325 -43.23 -17.73 -45.78
C SER A 325 -41.89 -18.32 -46.23
N GLU A 326 -41.47 -19.38 -45.53
CA GLU A 326 -40.70 -20.59 -45.94
C GLU A 326 -39.97 -21.07 -44.66
N GLU A 327 -40.41 -22.12 -43.96
CA GLU A 327 -40.31 -23.55 -44.27
C GLU A 327 -38.84 -24.00 -44.40
N GLU A 328 -38.25 -24.53 -43.32
CA GLU A 328 -37.56 -25.83 -43.30
C GLU A 328 -36.96 -26.19 -41.93
N ASP A 329 -36.91 -27.49 -41.72
CA ASP A 329 -36.57 -28.28 -40.54
C ASP A 329 -35.16 -28.11 -39.98
N GLY A 330 -34.94 -28.56 -38.73
CA GLY A 330 -33.57 -28.81 -38.27
C GLY A 330 -33.39 -29.06 -36.77
N ALA A 331 -33.18 -30.32 -36.41
CA ALA A 331 -33.17 -30.88 -35.08
C ALA A 331 -31.97 -30.55 -34.17
N TYR A 332 -32.24 -30.70 -32.87
CA TYR A 332 -31.40 -31.17 -31.75
C TYR A 332 -29.94 -31.57 -32.05
N VAL A 333 -29.00 -31.02 -31.27
CA VAL A 333 -27.89 -31.79 -30.67
C VAL A 333 -27.58 -31.28 -29.27
N GLN A 334 -27.91 -32.10 -28.26
CA GLN A 334 -27.24 -32.13 -26.96
C GLN A 334 -25.96 -32.95 -27.13
N MET A 335 -24.82 -32.46 -26.64
CA MET A 335 -23.70 -33.34 -26.31
C MET A 335 -23.19 -33.01 -24.90
N THR A 336 -23.02 -34.12 -24.21
CA THR A 336 -22.47 -34.41 -22.88
C THR A 336 -21.22 -33.66 -22.49
#